data_AF-A0A502F8Q4-F1
#
_entry.id   AF-A0A502F8Q4-F1
#
_cell.length_a   1.000
_cell.length_b   1.000
_cell.length_c   1.000
_cell.angle_alpha   90.00
_cell.angle_beta   90.00
_cell.angle_gamma   90.00
#
_symmetry.space_group_name_H-M   'P 1'
#
loop_
_entity.id
_entity.type
_entity.pdbx_description
1 polymer ?
#
loop_
_entity_poly.entity_id
_entity_poly.type
_entity_poly.pdbx_seq_one_letter_code
_entity_poly.pdbx_strand_id
1 'polypeptide(L)'
;MGRLRPPRDLPPAGPRDHRDHGRYQPRRGRRLLHDPLCPLALPPPFRYLTVPVGHRHVRRLHPCLRDIPRDEGHDALPRRLVLLARRGRLHGHAHRQPGHRHRPRPPRAPHRLPGRPPDHPARLTLVLDGATLSGYAPWVAAVTIGIGLGTYACITIWDRHVRREEAEAVRLVREREAAVQAAAREALIRAERHRALAEASAIVLWRAGPEGRLIEAEGWTSLTGQPREAALGNGWLAMLHPEDRARAAAAWAESFAACRLMDVEYRIATAAGTWRWCRSRAVPIGAAVPEGRADEWVGVLEDVDDRRRAEEHRLLVAREVDHRAKNVLAVVQTIVRLSGADTAEAYAANVWSRVAALARAHDLLAEGGWANTELRAVAERELMAYAGAGGAGPVAIEGEPRPISPLAVQPLAMVLHELATNAAKGGALSRPGGTVTLRWWEEGPSLRIRWAEVGGPPVAETPRRSGFGTRLIDATVKGQLGGTLMRDWARSGLVVEIALPLARVTAAPGS
;
A
#
# COMPACT_ATOMS: atom_id res chain seq x y z
N MET A 1 -17.94 -55.26 13.15
CA MET A 1 -17.05 -55.47 14.32
C MET A 1 -15.71 -54.80 14.04
N GLY A 2 -14.88 -54.57 15.07
CA GLY A 2 -13.54 -53.96 14.93
C GLY A 2 -13.43 -52.56 15.56
N ARG A 3 -13.20 -52.50 16.88
CA ARG A 3 -12.77 -51.27 17.56
C ARG A 3 -11.25 -51.25 17.66
N LEU A 4 -10.61 -50.17 17.20
CA LEU A 4 -9.19 -49.93 17.43
C LEU A 4 -8.94 -49.46 18.87
N ARG A 5 -7.76 -49.79 19.42
CA ARG A 5 -7.31 -49.33 20.75
C ARG A 5 -6.62 -47.97 20.66
N PRO A 6 -6.70 -47.10 21.69
CA PRO A 6 -5.84 -45.93 21.80
C PRO A 6 -4.39 -46.31 22.18
N PRO A 7 -3.39 -45.46 21.88
CA PRO A 7 -2.02 -45.60 22.36
C PRO A 7 -1.90 -45.27 23.87
N ARG A 8 -0.72 -45.56 24.44
CA ARG A 8 -0.40 -45.38 25.87
C ARG A 8 0.33 -44.07 26.15
N ASP A 9 0.20 -43.60 27.39
CA ASP A 9 0.95 -42.48 27.97
C ASP A 9 2.47 -42.76 28.11
N LEU A 10 3.25 -41.68 28.21
CA LEU A 10 4.68 -41.68 28.56
C LEU A 10 4.93 -40.75 29.76
N PRO A 11 5.85 -41.08 30.69
CA PRO A 11 6.02 -40.36 31.95
C PRO A 11 6.92 -39.10 31.83
N PRO A 12 6.86 -38.17 32.81
CA PRO A 12 7.61 -36.92 32.78
C PRO A 12 9.10 -37.10 33.10
N ALA A 13 9.95 -36.26 32.50
CA ALA A 13 11.38 -36.20 32.78
C ALA A 13 11.68 -35.21 33.92
N GLY A 14 12.28 -35.71 35.01
CA GLY A 14 12.82 -34.89 36.10
C GLY A 14 14.24 -34.34 35.81
N PRO A 15 14.73 -33.40 36.63
CA PRO A 15 15.93 -32.61 36.33
C PRO A 15 17.26 -33.31 36.64
N ARG A 16 18.34 -32.80 36.03
CA ARG A 16 19.73 -32.99 36.48
C ARG A 16 20.49 -31.68 36.37
N ASP A 17 21.42 -31.46 37.31
CA ASP A 17 22.24 -30.27 37.48
C ASP A 17 23.66 -30.70 37.91
N HIS A 18 24.66 -29.82 37.68
CA HIS A 18 26.07 -29.93 38.09
C HIS A 18 26.87 -31.09 37.44
N ARG A 19 28.21 -31.06 37.27
CA ARG A 19 29.31 -30.07 37.45
C ARG A 19 30.48 -30.52 36.52
N ASP A 20 31.67 -29.92 36.38
CA ASP A 20 32.47 -28.90 37.09
C ASP A 20 33.44 -28.20 36.08
N HIS A 21 34.55 -27.59 36.57
CA HIS A 21 35.78 -27.17 35.88
C HIS A 21 35.73 -25.86 35.04
N GLY A 22 36.67 -24.92 35.18
CA GLY A 22 37.83 -24.86 36.09
C GLY A 22 38.35 -23.43 36.30
N ARG A 23 39.14 -23.20 37.37
CA ARG A 23 39.59 -21.86 37.81
C ARG A 23 40.88 -21.41 37.12
N TYR A 24 41.03 -20.09 36.88
CA TYR A 24 42.35 -19.45 36.93
C TYR A 24 42.34 -17.98 37.38
N GLN A 25 43.28 -17.65 38.26
CA GLN A 25 43.68 -16.32 38.77
C GLN A 25 45.04 -16.53 39.48
N PRO A 26 45.98 -15.55 39.57
CA PRO A 26 45.68 -14.29 40.27
C PRO A 26 46.51 -13.00 39.97
N ARG A 27 46.05 -11.89 40.57
CA ARG A 27 46.80 -10.74 41.15
C ARG A 27 47.54 -9.67 40.30
N ARG A 28 46.92 -8.47 40.35
CA ARG A 28 47.47 -7.13 40.73
C ARG A 28 48.51 -6.41 39.85
N GLY A 29 48.05 -5.32 39.22
CA GLY A 29 48.82 -4.10 38.91
C GLY A 29 47.92 -2.85 39.10
N ARG A 30 48.48 -1.68 39.42
CA ARG A 30 47.75 -0.40 39.63
C ARG A 30 47.98 0.58 38.47
N ARG A 31 46.92 1.22 37.94
CA ARG A 31 46.70 2.70 37.98
C ARG A 31 45.48 3.15 37.15
N LEU A 32 44.63 3.96 37.79
CA LEU A 32 43.93 5.17 37.30
C LEU A 32 43.53 5.28 35.81
N LEU A 33 42.23 5.48 35.53
CA LEU A 33 41.70 6.79 35.14
C LEU A 33 40.15 6.89 35.29
N HIS A 34 39.64 8.11 35.18
CA HIS A 34 38.31 8.65 35.54
C HIS A 34 37.03 7.88 35.15
N ASP A 35 35.99 8.09 35.97
CA ASP A 35 34.57 7.76 35.77
C ASP A 35 33.68 8.96 36.23
N PRO A 36 32.66 9.39 35.47
CA PRO A 36 31.72 10.43 35.92
C PRO A 36 30.22 10.11 35.71
N LEU A 37 29.41 10.51 36.71
CA LEU A 37 27.94 10.74 36.70
C LEU A 37 26.98 9.56 36.97
N CYS A 38 26.51 9.50 38.22
CA CYS A 38 25.13 9.15 38.57
C CYS A 38 24.54 10.30 39.43
N PRO A 39 23.28 10.76 39.24
CA PRO A 39 22.82 12.04 39.78
C PRO A 39 22.24 11.97 41.20
N LEU A 40 22.33 13.09 41.94
CA LEU A 40 21.74 13.25 43.28
C LEU A 40 21.14 14.65 43.51
N ALA A 41 19.93 14.66 44.08
CA ALA A 41 19.24 15.67 44.90
C ALA A 41 19.39 17.19 44.62
N LEU A 42 18.25 17.88 44.50
CA LEU A 42 18.09 19.33 44.47
C LEU A 42 18.23 20.00 45.87
N PRO A 43 18.94 21.15 45.96
CA PRO A 43 18.79 22.14 47.04
C PRO A 43 17.77 23.27 46.68
N PRO A 44 17.32 24.08 47.66
CA PRO A 44 16.24 25.08 47.50
C PRO A 44 16.68 26.42 46.87
N PRO A 45 15.73 27.27 46.41
CA PRO A 45 16.02 28.49 45.64
C PRO A 45 16.59 29.66 46.46
N PHE A 46 17.36 30.52 45.79
CA PHE A 46 17.85 31.78 46.34
C PHE A 46 16.72 32.82 46.53
N ARG A 47 16.89 33.68 47.55
CA ARG A 47 15.90 34.71 47.93
C ARG A 47 15.86 35.86 46.92
N TYR A 48 14.66 36.27 46.53
CA TYR A 48 14.43 37.56 45.88
C TYR A 48 14.73 38.72 46.85
N LEU A 49 15.39 39.77 46.36
CA LEU A 49 15.47 41.06 47.06
C LEU A 49 14.38 41.99 46.50
N THR A 50 13.20 42.00 47.12
CA THR A 50 12.11 42.91 46.74
C THR A 50 12.40 44.34 47.17
N VAL A 51 12.56 45.25 46.21
CA VAL A 51 12.48 46.70 46.42
C VAL A 51 11.08 47.15 45.97
N PRO A 52 10.29 47.84 46.81
CA PRO A 52 8.87 48.08 46.54
C PRO A 52 8.62 49.23 45.55
N VAL A 53 7.68 49.02 44.61
CA VAL A 53 7.18 50.07 43.70
C VAL A 53 6.05 50.84 44.40
N GLY A 54 6.28 52.11 44.72
CA GLY A 54 5.28 53.00 45.32
C GLY A 54 4.44 53.74 44.26
N HIS A 55 3.13 53.47 44.21
CA HIS A 55 2.20 54.15 43.30
C HIS A 55 1.89 55.61 43.67
N ARG A 56 1.90 56.51 42.67
CA ARG A 56 1.14 57.79 42.52
C ARG A 56 1.45 58.32 41.11
N HIS A 57 0.52 58.66 40.20
CA HIS A 57 -0.95 58.73 40.22
C HIS A 57 -1.55 58.14 38.92
N VAL A 58 -2.87 57.88 38.93
CA VAL A 58 -3.71 57.64 37.74
C VAL A 58 -4.90 58.63 37.77
N ARG A 59 -5.46 58.94 36.59
CA ARG A 59 -6.53 59.93 36.25
C ARG A 59 -5.95 61.30 35.81
N ARG A 60 -6.45 61.95 34.75
CA ARG A 60 -7.78 61.86 34.08
C ARG A 60 -7.68 61.70 32.55
N LEU A 61 -8.83 61.40 31.91
CA LEU A 61 -8.99 61.35 30.45
C LEU A 61 -8.99 62.75 29.81
N HIS A 62 -8.72 62.81 28.50
CA HIS A 62 -9.21 63.89 27.64
C HIS A 62 -9.73 63.31 26.29
N PRO A 63 -11.05 63.24 26.06
CA PRO A 63 -11.62 62.52 24.92
C PRO A 63 -11.98 63.44 23.73
N CYS A 64 -10.97 63.90 22.96
CA CYS A 64 -11.17 64.72 21.74
C CYS A 64 -10.16 64.41 20.62
N LEU A 65 -10.08 63.16 20.17
CA LEU A 65 -9.63 62.83 18.81
C LEU A 65 -10.55 61.73 18.25
N ARG A 66 -11.58 62.18 17.53
CA ARG A 66 -12.46 61.38 16.67
C ARG A 66 -11.93 61.43 15.23
N ASP A 67 -12.22 60.36 14.50
CA ASP A 67 -12.55 60.36 13.06
C ASP A 67 -11.61 61.09 12.07
N ILE A 68 -10.51 60.42 11.66
CA ILE A 68 -10.02 60.47 10.26
C ILE A 68 -9.53 59.06 9.84
N PRO A 69 -10.07 58.46 8.76
CA PRO A 69 -9.54 57.24 8.15
C PRO A 69 -8.88 57.46 6.76
N ARG A 70 -8.07 56.46 6.35
CA ARG A 70 -7.60 56.13 4.97
C ARG A 70 -6.46 56.92 4.30
N ASP A 71 -5.46 56.12 3.89
CA ASP A 71 -4.88 55.93 2.54
C ASP A 71 -4.12 57.04 1.75
N GLU A 72 -3.09 56.53 1.04
CA GLU A 72 -2.35 57.07 -0.13
C GLU A 72 -1.53 58.37 0.00
N GLY A 73 -0.43 58.44 -0.79
CA GLY A 73 0.40 59.64 -0.97
C GLY A 73 1.88 59.39 -1.26
N HIS A 74 2.40 59.94 -2.36
CA HIS A 74 3.84 60.01 -2.67
C HIS A 74 4.49 61.33 -2.17
N ASP A 75 5.82 61.32 -2.09
CA ASP A 75 6.78 62.44 -2.15
C ASP A 75 6.33 63.91 -1.96
N ALA A 76 6.86 64.55 -0.91
CA ALA A 76 7.27 65.97 -0.97
C ALA A 76 8.36 66.33 0.07
N LEU A 77 9.50 66.84 -0.40
CA LEU A 77 10.55 67.56 0.34
C LEU A 77 10.35 69.10 0.14
N PRO A 78 11.29 70.03 0.45
CA PRO A 78 12.45 70.06 1.37
C PRO A 78 12.47 71.31 2.30
N ARG A 79 13.53 71.50 3.10
CA ARG A 79 14.36 72.73 3.05
C ARG A 79 15.74 72.56 3.72
N ARG A 80 16.77 73.19 3.14
CA ARG A 80 18.18 73.24 3.59
C ARG A 80 18.62 74.71 3.71
N LEU A 81 19.71 74.97 4.43
CA LEU A 81 20.67 76.01 4.06
C LEU A 81 22.11 75.50 4.23
N VAL A 82 23.09 76.18 3.63
CA VAL A 82 24.43 75.64 3.29
C VAL A 82 25.49 76.74 3.34
N LEU A 83 26.72 76.43 3.80
CA LEU A 83 27.99 77.12 3.47
C LEU A 83 29.20 76.29 3.98
N LEU A 84 30.45 76.52 3.52
CA LEU A 84 31.02 76.00 2.26
C LEU A 84 32.57 76.02 2.28
N ALA A 85 33.23 74.88 2.00
CA ALA A 85 34.64 74.75 1.56
C ALA A 85 35.77 75.16 2.58
N ARG A 86 37.09 74.89 2.36
CA ARG A 86 37.81 74.48 1.13
C ARG A 86 39.17 73.73 1.37
N ARG A 87 39.33 72.57 0.70
CA ARG A 87 40.58 71.88 0.20
C ARG A 87 41.86 71.70 1.07
N GLY A 88 42.32 70.44 1.13
CA GLY A 88 43.72 69.97 1.25
C GLY A 88 44.00 68.82 0.26
N ARG A 89 45.25 68.31 0.12
CA ARG A 89 45.64 67.34 -0.95
C ARG A 89 46.50 66.14 -0.49
N LEU A 90 46.33 65.03 -1.24
CA LEU A 90 47.30 63.99 -1.66
C LEU A 90 48.10 63.14 -0.64
N HIS A 91 47.85 61.82 -0.73
CA HIS A 91 48.77 60.66 -0.80
C HIS A 91 50.03 60.54 0.10
N GLY A 92 50.19 59.33 0.67
CA GLY A 92 51.47 58.79 1.15
C GLY A 92 51.36 57.31 1.55
N HIS A 93 52.23 56.43 1.03
CA HIS A 93 52.34 55.02 1.45
C HIS A 93 53.37 54.86 2.59
N ALA A 94 53.20 53.86 3.47
CA ALA A 94 54.11 52.71 3.62
C ALA A 94 54.22 52.10 5.06
N HIS A 95 54.19 50.76 5.09
CA HIS A 95 54.97 49.81 5.91
C HIS A 95 55.05 49.82 7.46
N ARG A 96 54.55 48.69 8.01
CA ARG A 96 55.21 47.69 8.91
C ARG A 96 55.78 48.06 10.30
N GLN A 97 55.15 47.40 11.29
CA GLN A 97 55.75 46.51 12.33
C GLN A 97 56.63 47.07 13.47
N PRO A 98 56.72 46.35 14.62
CA PRO A 98 57.49 46.76 15.81
C PRO A 98 58.89 46.11 15.90
N GLY A 99 59.81 46.70 16.68
CA GLY A 99 61.09 46.05 17.00
C GLY A 99 62.03 46.79 17.98
N HIS A 100 62.29 46.16 19.14
CA HIS A 100 63.53 46.18 19.95
C HIS A 100 64.20 47.47 20.50
N ARG A 101 64.15 47.54 21.84
CA ARG A 101 65.28 47.59 22.81
C ARG A 101 66.12 48.87 23.08
N HIS A 102 66.34 49.04 24.40
CA HIS A 102 67.45 49.66 25.14
C HIS A 102 67.49 51.18 25.47
N ARG A 103 68.15 51.42 26.61
CA ARG A 103 68.38 52.64 27.42
C ARG A 103 69.52 53.51 26.82
N PRO A 104 69.71 54.81 27.15
CA PRO A 104 69.69 55.34 28.54
C PRO A 104 69.19 56.79 28.79
N ARG A 105 69.27 57.20 30.08
CA ARG A 105 69.11 58.55 30.69
C ARG A 105 70.45 59.35 30.63
N PRO A 106 70.55 60.59 31.15
CA PRO A 106 69.75 61.82 31.02
C PRO A 106 70.66 63.02 30.56
N PRO A 107 70.28 64.33 30.63
CA PRO A 107 70.51 65.09 31.88
C PRO A 107 69.61 66.34 32.18
N ARG A 108 69.62 66.70 33.47
CA ARG A 108 69.54 68.04 34.14
C ARG A 108 69.07 69.31 33.36
N ALA A 109 68.19 70.09 34.02
CA ALA A 109 68.09 71.55 33.88
C ALA A 109 69.13 72.28 34.76
N PRO A 110 69.41 73.59 34.54
CA PRO A 110 69.08 74.57 35.60
C PRO A 110 68.71 76.01 35.16
N HIS A 111 68.07 76.72 36.11
CA HIS A 111 67.85 78.16 36.33
C HIS A 111 68.47 79.25 35.42
N ARG A 112 67.68 80.33 35.19
CA ARG A 112 68.01 81.70 35.68
C ARG A 112 66.77 82.61 35.80
N LEU A 113 66.87 83.61 36.69
CA LEU A 113 65.99 84.77 36.93
C LEU A 113 66.84 86.05 36.70
N PRO A 114 66.32 87.30 36.78
CA PRO A 114 64.93 87.77 36.94
C PRO A 114 64.47 88.77 35.84
N GLY A 115 63.20 89.21 35.87
CA GLY A 115 62.70 90.32 35.05
C GLY A 115 61.27 90.77 35.40
N ARG A 116 61.10 92.05 35.74
CA ARG A 116 59.85 92.81 36.01
C ARG A 116 60.20 94.32 35.92
N PRO A 117 59.25 95.28 35.81
CA PRO A 117 57.83 95.17 36.15
C PRO A 117 56.94 95.40 34.89
N PRO A 118 55.76 96.09 34.89
CA PRO A 118 54.59 95.48 34.24
C PRO A 118 53.95 96.31 33.11
N ASP A 119 53.14 95.65 32.30
CA ASP A 119 52.01 96.32 31.64
C ASP A 119 50.76 95.42 31.66
N HIS A 120 49.58 96.03 31.74
CA HIS A 120 48.35 95.32 32.09
C HIS A 120 47.61 94.75 30.87
N PRO A 121 47.44 93.41 30.73
CA PRO A 121 46.43 92.87 29.82
C PRO A 121 45.03 93.22 30.34
N ALA A 122 44.13 93.61 29.42
CA ALA A 122 42.83 94.18 29.76
C ALA A 122 41.93 93.24 30.59
N ARG A 123 41.34 93.78 31.67
CA ARG A 123 40.53 93.02 32.64
C ARG A 123 39.07 92.88 32.16
N LEU A 124 38.84 91.98 31.20
CA LEU A 124 37.49 91.56 30.83
C LEU A 124 36.75 91.01 32.06
N THR A 125 35.76 91.77 32.53
CA THR A 125 34.98 91.45 33.72
C THR A 125 33.63 90.88 33.26
N LEU A 126 33.44 89.58 33.45
CA LEU A 126 32.21 88.87 33.11
C LEU A 126 31.48 88.55 34.42
N VAL A 127 30.38 89.25 34.67
CA VAL A 127 29.63 89.15 35.92
C VAL A 127 28.61 88.03 35.83
N LEU A 128 28.72 87.06 36.74
CA LEU A 128 27.71 86.03 37.03
C LEU A 128 27.53 85.98 38.55
N ASP A 129 26.33 86.30 39.01
CA ASP A 129 25.79 86.15 40.37
C ASP A 129 26.80 86.21 41.53
N GLY A 130 27.46 87.37 41.67
CA GLY A 130 28.15 87.79 42.89
C GLY A 130 29.49 87.13 43.23
N ALA A 131 29.98 86.16 42.43
CA ALA A 131 31.15 85.35 42.78
C ALA A 131 32.47 85.81 42.11
N THR A 132 33.27 86.61 42.81
CA THR A 132 34.59 87.06 42.32
C THR A 132 35.69 86.01 42.55
N LEU A 133 35.84 85.07 41.61
CA LEU A 133 36.91 84.04 41.65
C LEU A 133 38.23 84.54 41.03
N SER A 134 39.36 84.31 41.72
CA SER A 134 40.70 84.69 41.27
C SER A 134 41.71 83.57 41.56
N GLY A 135 42.43 83.12 40.52
CA GLY A 135 43.45 82.06 40.60
C GLY A 135 43.04 80.76 39.89
N TYR A 136 43.96 80.21 39.07
CA TYR A 136 43.95 78.87 38.44
C TYR A 136 42.68 78.36 37.70
N ALA A 137 41.66 79.20 37.51
CA ALA A 137 40.37 78.85 36.90
C ALA A 137 40.44 78.02 35.59
N PRO A 138 41.35 78.26 34.63
CA PRO A 138 41.42 77.46 33.40
C PRO A 138 41.68 75.96 33.65
N TRP A 139 42.49 75.63 34.67
CA TRP A 139 42.82 74.25 35.00
C TRP A 139 41.65 73.54 35.70
N VAL A 140 40.96 74.23 36.59
CA VAL A 140 39.76 73.69 37.26
C VAL A 140 38.66 73.44 36.22
N ALA A 141 38.39 74.40 35.34
CA ALA A 141 37.42 74.24 34.25
C ALA A 141 37.78 73.09 33.31
N ALA A 142 39.05 72.96 32.90
CA ALA A 142 39.50 71.86 32.05
C ALA A 142 39.33 70.49 32.71
N VAL A 143 39.63 70.36 34.02
CA VAL A 143 39.42 69.11 34.77
C VAL A 143 37.94 68.79 34.93
N THR A 144 37.08 69.76 35.27
CA THR A 144 35.63 69.55 35.39
C THR A 144 35.01 69.15 34.05
N ILE A 145 35.40 69.79 32.94
CA ILE A 145 34.95 69.42 31.59
C ILE A 145 35.47 68.03 31.21
N GLY A 146 36.73 67.70 31.51
CA GLY A 146 37.32 66.39 31.26
C GLY A 146 36.60 65.26 32.01
N ILE A 147 36.25 65.48 33.29
CA ILE A 147 35.45 64.54 34.08
C ILE A 147 34.04 64.42 33.50
N GLY A 148 33.36 65.54 33.19
CA GLY A 148 32.02 65.52 32.60
C GLY A 148 31.95 64.78 31.27
N LEU A 149 32.89 65.03 30.36
CA LEU A 149 33.02 64.31 29.09
C LEU A 149 33.37 62.83 29.29
N GLY A 150 34.24 62.51 30.27
CA GLY A 150 34.57 61.14 30.64
C GLY A 150 33.35 60.36 31.17
N THR A 151 32.60 60.94 32.11
CA THR A 151 31.37 60.36 32.65
C THR A 151 30.30 60.20 31.57
N TYR A 152 30.12 61.19 30.68
CA TYR A 152 29.21 61.09 29.54
C TYR A 152 29.63 59.99 28.54
N ALA A 153 30.94 59.85 28.27
CA ALA A 153 31.47 58.75 27.47
C ALA A 153 31.21 57.39 28.13
N CYS A 154 31.47 57.25 29.43
CA CYS A 154 31.16 56.02 30.17
C CYS A 154 29.66 55.68 30.15
N ILE A 155 28.77 56.64 30.38
CA ILE A 155 27.32 56.44 30.33
C ILE A 155 26.87 56.03 28.92
N THR A 156 27.36 56.70 27.87
CA THR A 156 26.97 56.38 26.49
C THR A 156 27.60 55.08 25.96
N ILE A 157 28.75 54.66 26.50
CA ILE A 157 29.31 53.32 26.24
C ILE A 157 28.49 52.24 26.97
N TRP A 158 28.10 52.49 28.22
CA TRP A 158 27.28 51.57 29.02
C TRP A 158 25.88 51.39 28.42
N ASP A 159 25.18 52.48 28.07
CA ASP A 159 23.89 52.46 27.37
C ASP A 159 23.97 51.69 26.05
N ARG A 160 25.03 51.88 25.25
CA ARG A 160 25.26 51.10 24.02
C ARG A 160 25.60 49.63 24.27
N HIS A 161 26.17 49.28 25.42
CA HIS A 161 26.48 47.91 25.80
C HIS A 161 25.20 47.17 26.23
N VAL A 162 24.42 47.77 27.14
CA VAL A 162 23.14 47.22 27.62
C VAL A 162 22.18 47.03 26.44
N ARG A 163 21.99 48.05 25.57
CA ARG A 163 21.14 47.92 24.38
C ARG A 163 21.58 46.84 23.39
N ARG A 164 22.87 46.46 23.37
CA ARG A 164 23.35 45.34 22.55
C ARG A 164 22.97 44.01 23.17
N GLU A 165 23.22 43.83 24.46
CA GLU A 165 22.83 42.60 25.17
C GLU A 165 21.31 42.39 25.17
N GLU A 166 20.52 43.46 25.35
CA GLU A 166 19.06 43.44 25.19
C GLU A 166 18.64 43.05 23.77
N ALA A 167 19.26 43.63 22.74
CA ALA A 167 18.94 43.30 21.34
C ALA A 167 19.34 41.86 20.97
N GLU A 168 20.46 41.36 21.48
CA GLU A 168 20.93 39.98 21.27
C GLU A 168 20.05 38.97 22.02
N ALA A 169 19.62 39.28 23.25
CA ALA A 169 18.66 38.47 23.99
C ALA A 169 17.28 38.43 23.32
N VAL A 170 16.73 39.58 22.90
CA VAL A 170 15.45 39.66 22.16
C VAL A 170 15.55 38.93 20.82
N ARG A 171 16.69 39.00 20.13
CA ARG A 171 16.94 38.23 18.90
C ARG A 171 16.92 36.72 19.18
N LEU A 172 17.65 36.24 20.19
CA LEU A 172 17.73 34.81 20.51
C LEU A 172 16.36 34.23 20.92
N VAL A 173 15.55 35.01 21.66
CA VAL A 173 14.16 34.63 21.98
C VAL A 173 13.33 34.50 20.70
N ARG A 174 13.35 35.49 19.81
CA ARG A 174 12.60 35.45 18.54
C ARG A 174 13.05 34.32 17.62
N GLU A 175 14.35 34.01 17.56
CA GLU A 175 14.87 32.88 16.79
C GLU A 175 14.37 31.53 17.35
N ARG A 176 14.29 31.38 18.67
CA ARG A 176 13.69 30.20 19.32
C ARG A 176 12.18 30.11 19.10
N GLU A 177 11.45 31.21 19.25
CA GLU A 177 10.01 31.28 18.99
C GLU A 177 9.69 30.90 17.53
N ALA A 178 10.44 31.45 16.57
CA ALA A 178 10.30 31.12 15.15
C ALA A 178 10.59 29.64 14.87
N ALA A 179 11.62 29.06 15.48
CA ALA A 179 11.94 27.64 15.33
C ALA A 179 10.85 26.72 15.91
N VAL A 180 10.30 27.05 17.08
CA VAL A 180 9.17 26.30 17.69
C VAL A 180 7.91 26.42 16.82
N GLN A 181 7.61 27.62 16.30
CA GLN A 181 6.47 27.85 15.39
C GLN A 181 6.63 27.11 14.06
N ALA A 182 7.85 27.04 13.50
CA ALA A 182 8.12 26.25 12.29
C ALA A 182 7.92 24.75 12.54
N ALA A 183 8.50 24.21 13.61
CA ALA A 183 8.34 22.81 13.98
C ALA A 183 6.87 22.42 14.26
N ALA A 184 6.10 23.30 14.91
CA ALA A 184 4.67 23.11 15.15
C ALA A 184 3.86 23.07 13.83
N ARG A 185 4.18 23.94 12.86
CA ARG A 185 3.55 23.94 11.53
C ARG A 185 3.90 22.70 10.72
N GLU A 186 5.16 22.24 10.75
CA GLU A 186 5.55 20.99 10.09
C GLU A 186 4.88 19.76 10.72
N ALA A 187 4.74 19.74 12.05
CA ALA A 187 4.02 18.68 12.75
C ALA A 187 2.53 18.66 12.38
N LEU A 188 1.88 19.83 12.33
CA LEU A 188 0.49 19.98 11.90
C LEU A 188 0.31 19.50 10.44
N ILE A 189 1.12 20.01 9.51
CA ILE A 189 1.06 19.62 8.09
C ILE A 189 1.33 18.12 7.90
N ARG A 190 2.18 17.50 8.74
CA ARG A 190 2.40 16.05 8.73
C ARG A 190 1.18 15.29 9.23
N ALA A 191 0.55 15.72 10.32
CA ALA A 191 -0.67 15.12 10.84
C ALA A 191 -1.85 15.26 9.85
N GLU A 192 -2.06 16.44 9.28
CA GLU A 192 -3.06 16.71 8.24
C GLU A 192 -2.86 15.82 7.00
N ARG A 193 -1.61 15.64 6.54
CA ARG A 193 -1.31 14.73 5.43
C ARG A 193 -1.57 13.27 5.76
N HIS A 194 -1.25 12.81 6.97
CA HIS A 194 -1.52 11.44 7.40
C HIS A 194 -3.04 11.18 7.50
N ARG A 195 -3.78 12.14 8.06
CA ARG A 195 -5.24 12.15 8.12
C ARG A 195 -5.87 12.10 6.72
N ALA A 196 -5.47 13.02 5.84
CA ALA A 196 -5.99 13.10 4.47
C ALA A 196 -5.68 11.83 3.65
N LEU A 197 -4.54 11.18 3.89
CA LEU A 197 -4.22 9.88 3.28
C LEU A 197 -5.14 8.76 3.78
N ALA A 198 -5.50 8.72 5.07
CA ALA A 198 -6.47 7.76 5.60
C ALA A 198 -7.89 8.02 5.04
N GLU A 199 -8.36 9.26 5.13
CA GLU A 199 -9.66 9.70 4.62
C GLU A 199 -9.81 9.44 3.10
N ALA A 200 -8.77 9.67 2.31
CA ALA A 200 -8.78 9.46 0.85
C ALA A 200 -8.59 7.99 0.41
N SER A 201 -8.19 7.07 1.30
CA SER A 201 -7.92 5.66 0.96
C SER A 201 -8.98 4.67 1.47
N ALA A 202 -10.04 5.16 2.14
CA ALA A 202 -11.04 4.34 2.83
C ALA A 202 -10.44 3.38 3.88
N ILE A 203 -9.28 3.74 4.43
CA ILE A 203 -8.59 2.99 5.50
C ILE A 203 -8.98 3.57 6.85
N VAL A 204 -9.34 2.71 7.79
CA VAL A 204 -9.51 3.07 9.20
C VAL A 204 -8.14 3.11 9.88
N LEU A 205 -7.68 4.30 10.27
CA LEU A 205 -6.45 4.49 11.06
C LEU A 205 -6.78 4.33 12.54
N TRP A 206 -6.08 3.45 13.23
CA TRP A 206 -6.37 3.13 14.63
C TRP A 206 -5.13 3.07 15.51
N ARG A 207 -5.33 3.28 16.82
CA ARG A 207 -4.28 3.36 17.83
C ARG A 207 -4.69 2.64 19.10
N ALA A 208 -3.72 1.97 19.75
CA ALA A 208 -3.93 1.32 21.04
C ALA A 208 -2.83 1.71 22.04
N GLY A 209 -3.22 1.87 23.31
CA GLY A 209 -2.31 2.21 24.40
C GLY A 209 -1.34 1.08 24.78
N PRO A 210 -0.43 1.32 25.73
CA PRO A 210 0.59 0.34 26.15
C PRO A 210 -0.02 -0.93 26.78
N GLU A 211 -1.29 -0.91 27.21
CA GLU A 211 -2.05 -2.07 27.68
C GLU A 211 -2.75 -2.87 26.56
N GLY A 212 -2.49 -2.53 25.28
CA GLY A 212 -3.09 -3.20 24.13
C GLY A 212 -4.57 -2.88 23.93
N ARG A 213 -5.04 -1.76 24.48
CA ARG A 213 -6.44 -1.30 24.47
C ARG A 213 -6.64 -0.20 23.43
N LEU A 214 -7.69 -0.31 22.60
CA LEU A 214 -8.00 0.69 21.57
C LEU A 214 -8.32 2.05 22.20
N ILE A 215 -7.60 3.11 21.78
CA ILE A 215 -7.81 4.50 22.25
C ILE A 215 -8.36 5.41 21.15
N GLU A 216 -8.17 5.07 19.88
CA GLU A 216 -8.60 5.87 18.73
C GLU A 216 -8.80 4.98 17.50
N ALA A 217 -9.85 5.25 16.71
CA ALA A 217 -10.08 4.62 15.43
C ALA A 217 -10.82 5.61 14.50
N GLU A 218 -10.07 6.29 13.66
CA GLU A 218 -10.55 7.27 12.68
C GLU A 218 -11.17 6.55 11.48
N GLY A 219 -12.38 6.96 11.07
CA GLY A 219 -13.15 6.30 10.00
C GLY A 219 -13.95 5.06 10.43
N TRP A 220 -13.71 4.51 11.64
CA TRP A 220 -14.38 3.28 12.11
C TRP A 220 -15.90 3.38 12.14
N THR A 221 -16.45 4.52 12.57
CA THR A 221 -17.91 4.76 12.57
C THR A 221 -18.48 4.84 11.15
N SER A 222 -17.73 5.35 10.17
CA SER A 222 -18.15 5.37 8.76
C SER A 222 -18.18 3.96 8.15
N LEU A 223 -17.23 3.10 8.53
CA LEU A 223 -17.18 1.70 8.09
C LEU A 223 -18.30 0.86 8.74
N THR A 224 -18.47 0.97 10.06
CA THR A 224 -19.23 -0.01 10.87
C THR A 224 -20.58 0.50 11.40
N GLY A 225 -20.80 1.82 11.43
CA GLY A 225 -21.93 2.43 12.13
C GLY A 225 -21.78 2.47 13.66
N GLN A 226 -20.75 1.86 14.24
CA GLN A 226 -20.53 1.86 15.69
C GLN A 226 -20.00 3.24 16.16
N PRO A 227 -20.60 3.86 17.20
CA PRO A 227 -20.04 5.06 17.82
C PRO A 227 -18.60 4.85 18.29
N ARG A 228 -17.74 5.87 18.13
CA ARG A 228 -16.30 5.79 18.43
C ARG A 228 -16.05 5.33 19.87
N GLU A 229 -16.84 5.83 20.81
CA GLU A 229 -16.78 5.55 22.24
C GLU A 229 -17.06 4.06 22.53
N ALA A 230 -17.99 3.47 21.78
CA ALA A 230 -18.36 2.07 21.92
C ALA A 230 -17.36 1.10 21.26
N ALA A 231 -16.42 1.60 20.45
CA ALA A 231 -15.33 0.79 19.88
C ALA A 231 -14.13 0.64 20.84
N LEU A 232 -13.96 1.58 21.77
CA LEU A 232 -12.76 1.70 22.61
C LEU A 232 -12.47 0.48 23.50
N GLY A 233 -11.21 0.33 23.90
CA GLY A 233 -10.71 -0.82 24.63
C GLY A 233 -10.79 -2.09 23.79
N ASN A 234 -11.86 -2.86 24.01
CA ASN A 234 -12.18 -4.10 23.29
C ASN A 234 -13.54 -4.03 22.56
N GLY A 235 -14.24 -2.89 22.60
CA GLY A 235 -15.60 -2.75 22.07
C GLY A 235 -15.71 -3.00 20.56
N TRP A 236 -14.62 -2.77 19.82
CA TRP A 236 -14.47 -3.11 18.41
C TRP A 236 -14.70 -4.60 18.09
N LEU A 237 -14.43 -5.52 19.03
CA LEU A 237 -14.69 -6.96 18.88
C LEU A 237 -16.18 -7.27 18.69
N ALA A 238 -17.09 -6.38 19.10
CA ALA A 238 -18.52 -6.53 18.86
C ALA A 238 -18.87 -6.50 17.36
N MET A 239 -18.12 -5.73 16.56
CA MET A 239 -18.36 -5.61 15.11
C MET A 239 -17.71 -6.72 14.29
N LEU A 240 -16.87 -7.57 14.88
CA LEU A 240 -16.33 -8.75 14.20
C LEU A 240 -17.35 -9.89 14.13
N HIS A 241 -17.29 -10.66 13.04
CA HIS A 241 -18.10 -11.87 12.86
C HIS A 241 -17.86 -12.86 14.02
N PRO A 242 -18.89 -13.49 14.60
CA PRO A 242 -18.75 -14.29 15.83
C PRO A 242 -17.64 -15.35 15.78
N GLU A 243 -17.49 -16.04 14.64
CA GLU A 243 -16.43 -17.04 14.40
C GLU A 243 -15.01 -16.45 14.41
N ASP A 244 -14.85 -15.20 13.96
CA ASP A 244 -13.55 -14.56 13.81
C ASP A 244 -13.06 -13.90 15.10
N ARG A 245 -13.96 -13.55 16.03
CA ARG A 245 -13.65 -12.82 17.28
C ARG A 245 -12.53 -13.49 18.08
N ALA A 246 -12.62 -14.79 18.31
CA ALA A 246 -11.62 -15.54 19.07
C ALA A 246 -10.26 -15.58 18.35
N ARG A 247 -10.28 -15.77 17.02
CA ARG A 247 -9.08 -15.81 16.16
C ARG A 247 -8.38 -14.44 16.10
N ALA A 248 -9.13 -13.36 15.96
CA ALA A 248 -8.60 -12.00 15.95
C ALA A 248 -8.06 -11.57 17.32
N ALA A 249 -8.77 -11.89 18.41
CA ALA A 249 -8.30 -11.60 19.76
C ALA A 249 -7.02 -12.38 20.11
N ALA A 250 -6.90 -13.64 19.68
CA ALA A 250 -5.68 -14.43 19.86
C ALA A 250 -4.50 -13.87 19.05
N ALA A 251 -4.71 -13.52 17.77
CA ALA A 251 -3.67 -12.91 16.92
C ALA A 251 -3.17 -11.56 17.46
N TRP A 252 -4.08 -10.73 18.00
CA TRP A 252 -3.73 -9.49 18.69
C TRP A 252 -2.91 -9.77 19.95
N ALA A 253 -3.35 -10.70 20.80
CA ALA A 253 -2.64 -11.05 22.03
C ALA A 253 -1.24 -11.62 21.76
N GLU A 254 -1.05 -12.43 20.71
CA GLU A 254 0.27 -12.93 20.31
C GLU A 254 1.18 -11.79 19.81
N SER A 255 0.68 -10.96 18.88
CA SER A 255 1.46 -9.84 18.33
C SER A 255 1.86 -8.84 19.41
N PHE A 256 0.92 -8.53 20.32
CA PHE A 256 1.11 -7.68 21.49
C PHE A 256 2.17 -8.24 22.44
N ALA A 257 2.01 -9.49 22.89
CA ALA A 257 2.94 -10.12 23.83
C ALA A 257 4.34 -10.37 23.24
N ALA A 258 4.44 -10.51 21.92
CA ALA A 258 5.72 -10.63 21.22
C ALA A 258 6.35 -9.29 20.82
N CYS A 259 5.64 -8.15 20.98
CA CYS A 259 6.02 -6.84 20.47
C CYS A 259 6.39 -6.86 18.96
N ARG A 260 5.56 -7.52 18.13
CA ARG A 260 5.77 -7.66 16.67
C ARG A 260 4.59 -7.14 15.86
N LEU A 261 4.83 -6.90 14.56
CA LEU A 261 3.79 -6.63 13.56
C LEU A 261 2.58 -7.57 13.73
N MET A 262 1.39 -7.02 13.93
CA MET A 262 0.14 -7.73 13.69
C MET A 262 -0.21 -7.63 12.21
N ASP A 263 -0.66 -8.74 11.61
CA ASP A 263 -1.26 -8.78 10.29
C ASP A 263 -2.33 -9.89 10.26
N VAL A 264 -3.62 -9.51 10.16
CA VAL A 264 -4.74 -10.45 10.30
C VAL A 264 -5.95 -10.01 9.47
N GLU A 265 -6.60 -10.97 8.79
CA GLU A 265 -7.87 -10.77 8.08
C GLU A 265 -9.06 -11.37 8.87
N TYR A 266 -10.11 -10.57 9.06
CA TYR A 266 -11.37 -10.94 9.72
C TYR A 266 -12.57 -10.21 9.10
N ARG A 267 -13.77 -10.79 9.23
CA ARG A 267 -15.03 -10.18 8.75
C ARG A 267 -15.57 -9.16 9.75
N ILE A 268 -15.98 -7.99 9.27
CA ILE A 268 -16.58 -6.91 10.06
C ILE A 268 -18.00 -6.63 9.55
N ALA A 269 -18.93 -6.34 10.46
CA ALA A 269 -20.25 -5.81 10.15
C ALA A 269 -20.14 -4.33 9.75
N THR A 270 -20.57 -4.00 8.53
CA THR A 270 -20.60 -2.63 8.04
C THR A 270 -21.82 -1.86 8.54
N ALA A 271 -21.79 -0.53 8.39
CA ALA A 271 -22.96 0.33 8.62
C ALA A 271 -24.20 -0.07 7.77
N ALA A 272 -24.00 -0.80 6.67
CA ALA A 272 -25.06 -1.33 5.81
C ALA A 272 -25.57 -2.73 6.26
N GLY A 273 -25.13 -3.25 7.40
CA GLY A 273 -25.53 -4.57 7.92
C GLY A 273 -24.93 -5.77 7.18
N THR A 274 -24.00 -5.54 6.24
CA THR A 274 -23.30 -6.60 5.50
C THR A 274 -21.98 -6.97 6.16
N TRP A 275 -21.55 -8.22 6.00
CA TRP A 275 -20.20 -8.65 6.37
C TRP A 275 -19.23 -8.38 5.22
N ARG A 276 -18.12 -7.70 5.49
CA ARG A 276 -17.00 -7.53 4.56
C ARG A 276 -15.69 -7.97 5.23
N TRP A 277 -14.80 -8.59 4.46
CA TRP A 277 -13.45 -8.91 4.91
C TRP A 277 -12.60 -7.65 5.01
N CYS A 278 -12.00 -7.44 6.18
CA CYS A 278 -11.05 -6.36 6.40
C CYS A 278 -9.71 -6.93 6.90
N ARG A 279 -8.61 -6.29 6.52
CA ARG A 279 -7.25 -6.64 6.93
C ARG A 279 -6.72 -5.59 7.91
N SER A 280 -6.41 -6.02 9.13
CA SER A 280 -5.82 -5.17 10.16
C SER A 280 -4.32 -5.41 10.24
N ARG A 281 -3.52 -4.34 10.10
CA ARG A 281 -2.05 -4.36 10.19
C ARG A 281 -1.58 -3.31 11.19
N ALA A 282 -0.75 -3.67 12.17
CA ALA A 282 -0.30 -2.74 13.21
C ALA A 282 1.12 -2.99 13.69
N VAL A 283 1.83 -1.91 14.02
CA VAL A 283 3.20 -1.92 14.52
C VAL A 283 3.28 -1.31 15.92
N PRO A 284 4.16 -1.83 16.79
CA PRO A 284 4.48 -1.18 18.05
C PRO A 284 5.36 0.05 17.81
N ILE A 285 5.15 1.09 18.62
CA ILE A 285 5.93 2.33 18.66
C ILE A 285 6.32 2.59 20.11
N GLY A 286 7.54 3.03 20.33
CA GLY A 286 8.06 3.34 21.65
C GLY A 286 9.57 3.22 21.73
N ALA A 287 10.16 3.78 22.79
CA ALA A 287 11.59 3.67 23.02
C ALA A 287 11.98 2.25 23.49
N ALA A 288 11.08 1.55 24.19
CA ALA A 288 11.31 0.24 24.78
C ALA A 288 10.86 -0.96 23.91
N VAL A 289 10.58 -0.71 22.62
CA VAL A 289 10.17 -1.76 21.66
C VAL A 289 11.23 -2.87 21.51
N PRO A 290 12.55 -2.59 21.44
CA PRO A 290 13.60 -3.63 21.43
C PRO A 290 13.58 -4.53 22.67
N GLU A 291 13.20 -3.99 23.83
CA GLU A 291 13.03 -4.68 25.11
C GLU A 291 11.67 -5.40 25.22
N GLY A 292 10.87 -5.43 24.15
CA GLY A 292 9.58 -6.12 24.10
C GLY A 292 8.40 -5.32 24.64
N ARG A 293 8.53 -3.99 24.84
CA ARG A 293 7.47 -3.13 25.39
C ARG A 293 7.16 -1.93 24.51
N ALA A 294 6.01 -1.93 23.86
CA ALA A 294 5.47 -0.73 23.21
C ALA A 294 5.10 0.37 24.22
N ASP A 295 5.21 1.62 23.80
CA ASP A 295 4.58 2.77 24.47
C ASP A 295 3.20 3.07 23.82
N GLU A 296 3.05 2.77 22.53
CA GLU A 296 1.80 2.86 21.74
C GLU A 296 1.82 1.82 20.61
N TRP A 297 0.65 1.43 20.10
CA TRP A 297 0.49 0.70 18.84
C TRP A 297 -0.26 1.55 17.83
N VAL A 298 0.20 1.57 16.58
CA VAL A 298 -0.48 2.24 15.47
C VAL A 298 -0.76 1.23 14.36
N GLY A 299 -2.00 1.22 13.87
CA GLY A 299 -2.45 0.28 12.86
C GLY A 299 -3.39 0.88 11.83
N VAL A 300 -3.49 0.18 10.71
CA VAL A 300 -4.43 0.43 9.62
C VAL A 300 -5.37 -0.75 9.49
N LEU A 301 -6.60 -0.47 9.12
CA LEU A 301 -7.63 -1.46 8.82
C LEU A 301 -8.20 -1.14 7.43
N GLU A 302 -7.93 -2.05 6.50
CA GLU A 302 -8.17 -1.93 5.06
C GLU A 302 -9.33 -2.84 4.67
N ASP A 303 -10.31 -2.36 3.91
CA ASP A 303 -11.32 -3.25 3.32
C ASP A 303 -10.71 -4.01 2.15
N VAL A 304 -10.80 -5.34 2.19
CA VAL A 304 -10.18 -6.23 1.21
C VAL A 304 -11.19 -7.17 0.54
N ASP A 305 -12.49 -6.94 0.75
CA ASP A 305 -13.55 -7.87 0.36
C ASP A 305 -13.64 -8.01 -1.17
N ASP A 306 -13.59 -6.90 -1.90
CA ASP A 306 -13.63 -6.91 -3.37
C ASP A 306 -12.33 -7.48 -3.97
N ARG A 307 -11.18 -7.24 -3.33
CA ARG A 307 -9.89 -7.88 -3.70
C ARG A 307 -9.98 -9.40 -3.56
N ARG A 308 -10.49 -9.88 -2.42
CA ARG A 308 -10.67 -11.32 -2.15
C ARG A 308 -11.66 -11.95 -3.11
N ARG A 309 -12.83 -11.34 -3.36
CA ARG A 309 -13.81 -11.82 -4.35
C ARG A 309 -13.21 -11.96 -5.75
N ALA A 310 -12.41 -10.99 -6.19
CA ALA A 310 -11.72 -11.05 -7.48
C ALA A 310 -10.66 -12.16 -7.54
N GLU A 311 -9.94 -12.40 -6.45
CA GLU A 311 -8.93 -13.46 -6.35
C GLU A 311 -9.57 -14.86 -6.29
N GLU A 312 -10.61 -15.03 -5.47
CA GLU A 312 -11.40 -16.26 -5.38
C GLU A 312 -12.10 -16.59 -6.71
N HIS A 313 -12.65 -15.59 -7.41
CA HIS A 313 -13.20 -15.77 -8.76
C HIS A 313 -12.13 -16.20 -9.79
N ARG A 314 -10.95 -15.57 -9.79
CA ARG A 314 -9.82 -15.98 -10.66
C ARG A 314 -9.41 -17.44 -10.40
N LEU A 315 -9.35 -17.86 -9.13
CA LEU A 315 -9.03 -19.24 -8.76
C LEU A 315 -10.13 -20.24 -9.19
N LEU A 316 -11.40 -19.85 -9.16
CA LEU A 316 -12.51 -20.68 -9.68
C LEU A 316 -12.41 -20.84 -11.21
N VAL A 317 -12.21 -19.75 -11.95
CA VAL A 317 -12.03 -19.80 -13.41
C VAL A 317 -10.80 -20.63 -13.79
N ALA A 318 -9.67 -20.47 -13.09
CA ALA A 318 -8.46 -21.25 -13.35
C ALA A 318 -8.67 -22.77 -13.12
N ARG A 319 -9.42 -23.17 -12.09
CA ARG A 319 -9.78 -24.58 -11.84
C ARG A 319 -10.66 -25.17 -12.93
N GLU A 320 -11.62 -24.40 -13.43
CA GLU A 320 -12.51 -24.86 -14.50
C GLU A 320 -11.75 -24.99 -15.85
N VAL A 321 -10.81 -24.09 -16.14
CA VAL A 321 -9.91 -24.23 -17.30
C VAL A 321 -9.02 -25.46 -17.19
N ASP A 322 -8.41 -25.72 -16.03
CA ASP A 322 -7.60 -26.91 -15.75
C ASP A 322 -8.41 -28.22 -15.90
N HIS A 323 -9.64 -28.24 -15.35
CA HIS A 323 -10.56 -29.36 -15.50
C HIS A 323 -10.94 -29.62 -16.98
N ARG A 324 -11.29 -28.57 -17.74
CA ARG A 324 -11.56 -28.68 -19.19
C ARG A 324 -10.34 -29.17 -19.97
N ALA A 325 -9.15 -28.64 -19.69
CA ALA A 325 -7.91 -29.05 -20.34
C ALA A 325 -7.59 -30.53 -20.10
N LYS A 326 -7.79 -31.02 -18.87
CA LYS A 326 -7.65 -32.45 -18.53
C LYS A 326 -8.66 -33.33 -19.27
N ASN A 327 -9.91 -32.88 -19.41
CA ASN A 327 -10.94 -33.61 -20.16
C ASN A 327 -10.62 -33.70 -21.67
N VAL A 328 -10.15 -32.61 -22.28
CA VAL A 328 -9.67 -32.62 -23.69
C VAL A 328 -8.47 -33.55 -23.84
N LEU A 329 -7.48 -33.47 -22.93
CA LEU A 329 -6.30 -34.33 -22.97
C LEU A 329 -6.66 -35.83 -22.83
N ALA A 330 -7.60 -36.19 -21.97
CA ALA A 330 -8.09 -37.56 -21.82
C ALA A 330 -8.77 -38.09 -23.11
N VAL A 331 -9.48 -37.22 -23.85
CA VAL A 331 -10.03 -37.56 -25.17
C VAL A 331 -8.93 -37.72 -26.22
N VAL A 332 -7.92 -36.85 -26.27
CA VAL A 332 -6.76 -37.00 -27.17
C VAL A 332 -5.99 -38.30 -26.89
N GLN A 333 -5.74 -38.62 -25.61
CA GLN A 333 -5.13 -39.89 -25.21
C GLN A 333 -5.99 -41.10 -25.64
N THR A 334 -7.32 -40.98 -25.58
CA THR A 334 -8.25 -42.03 -26.02
C THR A 334 -8.25 -42.19 -27.54
N ILE A 335 -8.20 -41.08 -28.30
CA ILE A 335 -8.03 -41.09 -29.77
C ILE A 335 -6.73 -41.83 -30.11
N VAL A 336 -5.58 -41.40 -29.56
CA VAL A 336 -4.26 -42.00 -29.81
C VAL A 336 -4.26 -43.49 -29.47
N ARG A 337 -4.67 -43.89 -28.25
CA ARG A 337 -4.60 -45.29 -27.80
C ARG A 337 -5.51 -46.25 -28.57
N LEU A 338 -6.53 -45.75 -29.25
CA LEU A 338 -7.47 -46.57 -30.00
C LEU A 338 -7.25 -46.52 -31.53
N SER A 339 -6.48 -45.55 -32.07
CA SER A 339 -6.33 -45.26 -33.51
C SER A 339 -5.57 -46.28 -34.37
N GLY A 340 -5.40 -47.50 -33.90
CA GLY A 340 -4.68 -48.57 -34.60
C GLY A 340 -5.10 -48.76 -36.06
N ALA A 341 -4.10 -48.90 -36.93
CA ALA A 341 -4.22 -49.15 -38.36
C ALA A 341 -3.02 -50.01 -38.81
N ASP A 342 -3.10 -50.61 -40.00
CA ASP A 342 -2.10 -51.57 -40.48
C ASP A 342 -0.81 -50.92 -41.01
N THR A 343 -0.79 -49.59 -41.20
CA THR A 343 0.42 -48.81 -41.56
C THR A 343 0.53 -47.52 -40.74
N ALA A 344 1.73 -46.95 -40.67
CA ALA A 344 2.00 -45.71 -39.91
C ALA A 344 1.29 -44.49 -40.52
N GLU A 345 1.16 -44.44 -41.84
CA GLU A 345 0.49 -43.39 -42.60
C GLU A 345 -1.02 -43.43 -42.35
N ALA A 346 -1.60 -44.63 -42.40
CA ALA A 346 -3.01 -44.86 -42.08
C ALA A 346 -3.32 -44.53 -40.60
N TYR A 347 -2.40 -44.84 -39.68
CA TYR A 347 -2.49 -44.47 -38.27
C TYR A 347 -2.44 -42.93 -38.09
N ALA A 348 -1.46 -42.25 -38.71
CA ALA A 348 -1.31 -40.80 -38.63
C ALA A 348 -2.55 -40.07 -39.19
N ALA A 349 -3.06 -40.49 -40.35
CA ALA A 349 -4.29 -39.95 -40.93
C ALA A 349 -5.52 -40.20 -40.02
N ASN A 350 -5.62 -41.38 -39.40
CA ASN A 350 -6.69 -41.71 -38.46
C ASN A 350 -6.64 -40.85 -37.18
N VAL A 351 -5.47 -40.58 -36.61
CA VAL A 351 -5.32 -39.67 -35.47
C VAL A 351 -5.66 -38.24 -35.88
N TRP A 352 -5.09 -37.76 -37.00
CA TRP A 352 -5.26 -36.38 -37.45
C TRP A 352 -6.72 -36.02 -37.75
N SER A 353 -7.46 -36.89 -38.47
CA SER A 353 -8.88 -36.68 -38.77
C SER A 353 -9.72 -36.44 -37.51
N ARG A 354 -9.40 -37.18 -36.43
CA ARG A 354 -10.10 -37.14 -35.14
C ARG A 354 -9.72 -35.94 -34.29
N VAL A 355 -8.44 -35.56 -34.30
CA VAL A 355 -7.98 -34.31 -33.68
C VAL A 355 -8.60 -33.10 -34.39
N ALA A 356 -8.78 -33.15 -35.70
CA ALA A 356 -9.47 -32.11 -36.46
C ALA A 356 -10.99 -32.04 -36.16
N ALA A 357 -11.67 -33.17 -35.94
CA ALA A 357 -13.06 -33.20 -35.48
C ALA A 357 -13.22 -32.62 -34.06
N LEU A 358 -12.32 -33.00 -33.15
CA LEU A 358 -12.21 -32.44 -31.82
C LEU A 358 -12.00 -30.92 -31.85
N ALA A 359 -11.15 -30.41 -32.76
CA ALA A 359 -10.94 -28.98 -32.95
C ALA A 359 -12.21 -28.27 -33.42
N ARG A 360 -12.88 -28.75 -34.48
CA ARG A 360 -14.14 -28.16 -34.98
C ARG A 360 -15.23 -28.08 -33.91
N ALA A 361 -15.33 -29.10 -33.05
CA ALA A 361 -16.27 -29.11 -31.94
C ALA A 361 -15.91 -28.10 -30.84
N HIS A 362 -14.62 -27.79 -30.66
CA HIS A 362 -14.15 -26.75 -29.74
C HIS A 362 -14.40 -25.34 -30.30
N ASP A 363 -14.14 -25.14 -31.60
CA ASP A 363 -14.44 -23.88 -32.30
C ASP A 363 -15.94 -23.55 -32.19
N LEU A 364 -16.82 -24.53 -32.43
CA LEU A 364 -18.27 -24.38 -32.32
C LEU A 364 -18.76 -24.04 -30.89
N LEU A 365 -18.06 -24.49 -29.85
CA LEU A 365 -18.34 -24.10 -28.46
C LEU A 365 -17.93 -22.65 -28.17
N ALA A 366 -16.81 -22.19 -28.76
CA ALA A 366 -16.33 -20.83 -28.63
C ALA A 366 -17.20 -19.84 -29.45
N GLU A 367 -17.55 -20.18 -30.69
CA GLU A 367 -18.50 -19.46 -31.55
C GLU A 367 -19.88 -19.34 -30.86
N GLY A 368 -20.39 -20.43 -30.29
CA GLY A 368 -21.72 -20.51 -29.66
C GLY A 368 -21.83 -19.98 -28.21
N GLY A 369 -20.82 -19.24 -27.72
CA GLY A 369 -20.86 -18.63 -26.39
C GLY A 369 -20.95 -19.61 -25.22
N TRP A 370 -20.52 -20.86 -25.40
CA TRP A 370 -20.50 -21.93 -24.38
C TRP A 370 -21.85 -22.29 -23.73
N ALA A 371 -23.00 -21.89 -24.29
CA ALA A 371 -24.32 -22.15 -23.70
C ALA A 371 -25.35 -22.74 -24.68
N ASN A 372 -25.40 -22.24 -25.92
CA ASN A 372 -26.55 -22.45 -26.82
C ASN A 372 -26.19 -23.19 -28.13
N THR A 373 -25.30 -24.19 -28.07
CA THR A 373 -25.02 -25.04 -29.24
C THR A 373 -26.19 -25.98 -29.50
N GLU A 374 -26.75 -25.96 -30.71
CA GLU A 374 -27.76 -26.94 -31.14
C GLU A 374 -27.14 -28.21 -31.73
N LEU A 375 -27.81 -29.34 -31.54
CA LEU A 375 -27.44 -30.62 -32.17
C LEU A 375 -27.36 -30.52 -33.70
N ARG A 376 -28.24 -29.70 -34.31
CA ARG A 376 -28.25 -29.42 -35.74
C ARG A 376 -26.92 -28.83 -36.24
N ALA A 377 -26.40 -27.83 -35.54
CA ALA A 377 -25.12 -27.20 -35.89
C ALA A 377 -23.93 -28.17 -35.76
N VAL A 378 -23.93 -29.07 -34.78
CA VAL A 378 -22.91 -30.13 -34.66
C VAL A 378 -23.00 -31.11 -35.84
N ALA A 379 -24.21 -31.56 -36.17
CA ALA A 379 -24.43 -32.46 -37.29
C ALA A 379 -24.01 -31.84 -38.63
N GLU A 380 -24.39 -30.59 -38.88
CA GLU A 380 -24.05 -29.88 -40.11
C GLU A 380 -22.54 -29.62 -40.22
N ARG A 381 -21.85 -29.22 -39.13
CA ARG A 381 -20.39 -28.99 -39.12
C ARG A 381 -19.58 -30.27 -39.40
N GLU A 382 -20.02 -31.44 -38.91
CA GLU A 382 -19.34 -32.72 -39.15
C GLU A 382 -19.74 -33.42 -40.46
N LEU A 383 -20.95 -33.15 -40.98
CA LEU A 383 -21.44 -33.73 -42.24
C LEU A 383 -21.22 -32.83 -43.46
N MET A 384 -20.75 -31.58 -43.27
CA MET A 384 -20.47 -30.61 -44.33
C MET A 384 -19.61 -31.16 -45.48
N ALA A 385 -18.62 -32.02 -45.16
CA ALA A 385 -17.74 -32.64 -46.17
C ALA A 385 -18.43 -33.68 -47.08
N TYR A 386 -19.66 -34.08 -46.72
CA TYR A 386 -20.46 -35.09 -47.41
C TYR A 386 -21.82 -34.56 -47.89
N ALA A 387 -22.22 -33.36 -47.44
CA ALA A 387 -23.41 -32.66 -47.91
C ALA A 387 -23.22 -32.20 -49.36
N GLY A 388 -24.14 -32.58 -50.24
CA GLY A 388 -24.13 -32.16 -51.64
C GLY A 388 -24.44 -30.66 -51.79
N ALA A 389 -23.70 -29.98 -52.66
CA ALA A 389 -23.93 -28.57 -52.95
C ALA A 389 -25.36 -28.34 -53.47
N GLY A 390 -26.09 -27.40 -52.85
CA GLY A 390 -27.48 -27.08 -53.23
C GLY A 390 -28.57 -27.91 -52.53
N GLY A 391 -28.24 -28.67 -51.48
CA GLY A 391 -29.24 -29.29 -50.59
C GLY A 391 -29.84 -30.62 -51.07
N ALA A 392 -29.81 -30.91 -52.39
CA ALA A 392 -30.12 -32.23 -52.95
C ALA A 392 -28.95 -33.23 -52.78
N GLY A 393 -28.37 -33.27 -51.59
CA GLY A 393 -27.18 -34.08 -51.27
C GLY A 393 -27.50 -35.52 -50.83
N PRO A 394 -26.48 -36.39 -50.73
CA PRO A 394 -26.64 -37.76 -50.23
C PRO A 394 -26.82 -37.85 -48.70
N VAL A 395 -26.96 -36.71 -48.00
CA VAL A 395 -27.08 -36.64 -46.53
C VAL A 395 -28.30 -35.80 -46.16
N ALA A 396 -29.23 -36.38 -45.40
CA ALA A 396 -30.38 -35.71 -44.82
C ALA A 396 -30.24 -35.57 -43.29
N ILE A 397 -30.64 -34.41 -42.73
CA ILE A 397 -30.48 -34.05 -41.31
C ILE A 397 -31.84 -33.60 -40.75
N GLU A 398 -32.57 -34.54 -40.16
CA GLU A 398 -33.93 -34.40 -39.65
C GLU A 398 -33.99 -34.26 -38.12
N GLY A 399 -34.90 -33.43 -37.62
CA GLY A 399 -35.16 -33.31 -36.18
C GLY A 399 -35.33 -31.88 -35.71
N GLU A 400 -36.07 -31.74 -34.61
CA GLU A 400 -36.42 -30.47 -33.96
C GLU A 400 -35.20 -29.72 -33.40
N PRO A 401 -35.25 -28.38 -33.30
CA PRO A 401 -34.22 -27.58 -32.63
C PRO A 401 -33.98 -28.07 -31.20
N ARG A 402 -32.76 -28.57 -30.92
CA ARG A 402 -32.40 -29.18 -29.64
C ARG A 402 -31.09 -28.59 -29.12
N PRO A 403 -31.15 -27.63 -28.18
CA PRO A 403 -29.98 -27.17 -27.45
C PRO A 403 -29.38 -28.31 -26.63
N ILE A 404 -28.07 -28.51 -26.77
CA ILE A 404 -27.31 -29.57 -26.10
C ILE A 404 -26.27 -28.99 -25.14
N SER A 405 -25.99 -29.75 -24.09
CA SER A 405 -25.01 -29.37 -23.07
C SER A 405 -23.61 -29.23 -23.69
N PRO A 406 -22.81 -28.21 -23.30
CA PRO A 406 -21.42 -28.07 -23.75
C PRO A 406 -20.57 -29.33 -23.53
N LEU A 407 -20.87 -30.10 -22.47
CA LEU A 407 -20.21 -31.37 -22.16
C LEU A 407 -20.57 -32.51 -23.14
N ALA A 408 -21.67 -32.37 -23.88
CA ALA A 408 -22.15 -33.36 -24.85
C ALA A 408 -21.76 -33.01 -26.31
N VAL A 409 -21.52 -31.72 -26.63
CA VAL A 409 -21.14 -31.26 -27.99
C VAL A 409 -19.94 -32.03 -28.55
N GLN A 410 -18.82 -32.05 -27.82
CA GLN A 410 -17.59 -32.73 -28.25
C GLN A 410 -17.75 -34.27 -28.38
N PRO A 411 -18.33 -34.98 -27.40
CA PRO A 411 -18.70 -36.39 -27.56
C PRO A 411 -19.61 -36.69 -28.77
N LEU A 412 -20.63 -35.87 -29.02
CA LEU A 412 -21.56 -36.04 -30.14
C LEU A 412 -20.87 -35.80 -31.48
N ALA A 413 -20.06 -34.73 -31.60
CA ALA A 413 -19.26 -34.47 -32.80
C ALA A 413 -18.35 -35.66 -33.13
N MET A 414 -17.66 -36.24 -32.14
CA MET A 414 -16.85 -37.44 -32.33
C MET A 414 -17.66 -38.65 -32.80
N VAL A 415 -18.86 -38.89 -32.24
CA VAL A 415 -19.74 -40.00 -32.67
C VAL A 415 -20.19 -39.81 -34.13
N LEU A 416 -20.62 -38.60 -34.51
CA LEU A 416 -21.04 -38.29 -35.88
C LEU A 416 -19.86 -38.34 -36.87
N HIS A 417 -18.68 -37.86 -36.47
CA HIS A 417 -17.45 -37.97 -37.27
C HIS A 417 -17.09 -39.42 -37.59
N GLU A 418 -17.15 -40.33 -36.61
CA GLU A 418 -16.90 -41.75 -36.83
C GLU A 418 -17.94 -42.36 -37.77
N LEU A 419 -19.23 -42.08 -37.57
CA LEU A 419 -20.31 -42.59 -38.42
C LEU A 419 -20.14 -42.13 -39.88
N ALA A 420 -19.92 -40.83 -40.11
CA ALA A 420 -19.68 -40.28 -41.44
C ALA A 420 -18.42 -40.86 -42.10
N THR A 421 -17.33 -41.01 -41.33
CA THR A 421 -16.07 -41.62 -41.80
C THR A 421 -16.26 -43.08 -42.21
N ASN A 422 -17.08 -43.85 -41.47
CA ASN A 422 -17.38 -45.23 -41.82
C ASN A 422 -18.24 -45.32 -43.10
N ALA A 423 -19.30 -44.49 -43.18
CA ALA A 423 -20.17 -44.42 -44.35
C ALA A 423 -19.38 -44.08 -45.63
N ALA A 424 -18.44 -43.12 -45.55
CA ALA A 424 -17.58 -42.74 -46.68
C ALA A 424 -16.51 -43.79 -47.05
N LYS A 425 -15.94 -44.50 -46.07
CA LYS A 425 -14.87 -45.50 -46.31
C LYS A 425 -15.40 -46.87 -46.77
N GLY A 426 -16.63 -47.24 -46.43
CA GLY A 426 -17.17 -48.56 -46.79
C GLY A 426 -18.67 -48.78 -46.54
N GLY A 427 -19.44 -47.71 -46.29
CA GLY A 427 -20.90 -47.75 -46.16
C GLY A 427 -21.59 -47.04 -47.33
N ALA A 428 -22.71 -46.36 -47.09
CA ALA A 428 -23.51 -45.74 -48.15
C ALA A 428 -22.74 -44.73 -49.00
N LEU A 429 -22.04 -43.79 -48.35
CA LEU A 429 -21.34 -42.69 -49.04
C LEU A 429 -20.12 -43.13 -49.85
N SER A 430 -19.72 -44.41 -49.78
CA SER A 430 -18.66 -44.98 -50.62
C SER A 430 -19.13 -45.34 -52.04
N ARG A 431 -20.40 -45.09 -52.40
CA ARG A 431 -20.98 -45.41 -53.73
C ARG A 431 -21.87 -44.29 -54.29
N PRO A 432 -21.84 -44.05 -55.62
CA PRO A 432 -22.81 -43.17 -56.28
C PRO A 432 -24.25 -43.64 -56.02
N GLY A 433 -25.11 -42.72 -55.58
CA GLY A 433 -26.51 -43.01 -55.25
C GLY A 433 -26.75 -43.61 -53.86
N GLY A 434 -25.70 -43.86 -53.06
CA GLY A 434 -25.87 -44.18 -51.64
C GLY A 434 -26.24 -42.94 -50.82
N THR A 435 -27.06 -43.12 -49.79
CA THR A 435 -27.59 -42.03 -48.95
C THR A 435 -27.48 -42.31 -47.45
N VAL A 436 -27.48 -41.24 -46.67
CA VAL A 436 -27.46 -41.23 -45.20
C VAL A 436 -28.58 -40.34 -44.68
N THR A 437 -29.38 -40.85 -43.74
CA THR A 437 -30.32 -40.04 -42.96
C THR A 437 -29.89 -40.05 -41.50
N LEU A 438 -29.58 -38.86 -40.97
CA LEU A 438 -29.46 -38.61 -39.54
C LEU A 438 -30.77 -38.00 -39.05
N ARG A 439 -31.41 -38.62 -38.06
CA ARG A 439 -32.65 -38.13 -37.44
C ARG A 439 -32.56 -38.16 -35.92
N TRP A 440 -33.13 -37.17 -35.23
CA TRP A 440 -33.32 -37.22 -33.78
C TRP A 440 -34.74 -36.83 -33.34
N TRP A 441 -35.14 -37.32 -32.17
CA TRP A 441 -36.40 -37.01 -31.50
C TRP A 441 -36.29 -37.27 -29.99
N GLU A 442 -37.23 -36.76 -29.20
CA GLU A 442 -37.32 -37.05 -27.77
C GLU A 442 -38.32 -38.18 -27.50
N GLU A 443 -37.96 -39.10 -26.61
CA GLU A 443 -38.78 -40.24 -26.19
C GLU A 443 -38.69 -40.37 -24.67
N GLY A 444 -39.68 -39.79 -23.97
CA GLY A 444 -39.69 -39.73 -22.51
C GLY A 444 -38.42 -39.04 -21.97
N PRO A 445 -37.63 -39.70 -21.10
CA PRO A 445 -36.40 -39.12 -20.54
C PRO A 445 -35.18 -39.18 -21.48
N SER A 446 -35.33 -39.61 -22.74
CA SER A 446 -34.21 -39.90 -23.65
C SER A 446 -34.27 -39.08 -24.93
N LEU A 447 -33.12 -38.54 -25.34
CA LEU A 447 -32.87 -38.13 -26.71
C LEU A 447 -32.53 -39.37 -27.55
N ARG A 448 -33.35 -39.66 -28.55
CA ARG A 448 -33.08 -40.70 -29.55
C ARG A 448 -32.38 -40.08 -30.75
N ILE A 449 -31.33 -40.74 -31.23
CA ILE A 449 -30.62 -40.39 -32.47
C ILE A 449 -30.53 -41.66 -33.32
N ARG A 450 -31.00 -41.58 -34.56
CA ARG A 450 -30.96 -42.66 -35.56
C ARG A 450 -30.13 -42.23 -36.75
N TRP A 451 -29.15 -43.05 -37.10
CA TRP A 451 -28.36 -42.96 -38.32
C TRP A 451 -28.77 -44.13 -39.21
N ALA A 452 -29.14 -43.86 -40.45
CA ALA A 452 -29.53 -44.89 -41.42
C ALA A 452 -28.78 -44.69 -42.73
N GLU A 453 -28.15 -45.76 -43.21
CA GLU A 453 -27.40 -45.82 -44.46
C GLU A 453 -28.14 -46.71 -45.47
N VAL A 454 -28.25 -46.26 -46.72
CA VAL A 454 -28.91 -47.01 -47.80
C VAL A 454 -28.06 -46.94 -49.08
N GLY A 455 -28.03 -48.02 -49.87
CA GLY A 455 -27.39 -48.04 -51.20
C GLY A 455 -25.87 -48.21 -51.21
N GLY A 456 -25.26 -48.51 -50.06
CA GLY A 456 -23.85 -48.84 -49.95
C GLY A 456 -23.47 -50.21 -50.55
N PRO A 457 -22.22 -50.66 -50.35
CA PRO A 457 -21.84 -52.05 -50.61
C PRO A 457 -22.75 -53.03 -49.85
N PRO A 458 -23.22 -54.12 -50.46
CA PRO A 458 -24.13 -55.05 -49.81
C PRO A 458 -23.45 -55.75 -48.63
N VAL A 459 -24.01 -55.61 -47.43
CA VAL A 459 -23.47 -56.25 -46.22
C VAL A 459 -23.65 -57.77 -46.34
N ALA A 460 -22.54 -58.50 -46.45
CA ALA A 460 -22.52 -59.95 -46.64
C ALA A 460 -22.57 -60.72 -45.31
N GLU A 461 -21.88 -60.22 -44.29
CA GLU A 461 -21.93 -60.70 -42.90
C GLU A 461 -21.80 -59.51 -41.94
N THR A 462 -22.35 -59.63 -40.73
CA THR A 462 -22.06 -58.70 -39.62
C THR A 462 -20.56 -58.68 -39.31
N PRO A 463 -19.89 -57.52 -39.19
CA PRO A 463 -18.44 -57.45 -38.99
C PRO A 463 -17.94 -58.24 -37.76
N ARG A 464 -17.31 -59.41 -38.00
CA ARG A 464 -16.80 -60.32 -36.95
C ARG A 464 -15.74 -59.70 -36.03
N ARG A 465 -15.15 -58.57 -36.43
CA ARG A 465 -14.33 -57.68 -35.59
C ARG A 465 -14.97 -56.30 -35.57
N SER A 466 -15.28 -55.78 -34.37
CA SER A 466 -15.64 -54.37 -34.22
C SER A 466 -14.42 -53.50 -34.56
N GLY A 467 -14.58 -52.63 -35.57
CA GLY A 467 -13.54 -51.70 -36.00
C GLY A 467 -13.17 -50.69 -34.91
N PHE A 468 -12.12 -49.90 -35.14
CA PHE A 468 -11.76 -48.83 -34.21
C PHE A 468 -12.93 -47.85 -33.99
N GLY A 469 -13.50 -47.26 -35.03
CA GLY A 469 -14.60 -46.30 -34.88
C GLY A 469 -15.80 -46.86 -34.13
N THR A 470 -16.12 -48.14 -34.33
CA THR A 470 -17.13 -48.88 -33.57
C THR A 470 -16.83 -48.85 -32.06
N ARG A 471 -15.58 -49.12 -31.66
CA ARG A 471 -15.13 -49.10 -30.26
C ARG A 471 -15.08 -47.68 -29.67
N LEU A 472 -14.77 -46.66 -30.48
CA LEU A 472 -14.79 -45.27 -30.05
C LEU A 472 -16.23 -44.80 -29.77
N ILE A 473 -17.16 -45.03 -30.70
CA ILE A 473 -18.59 -44.74 -30.51
C ILE A 473 -19.11 -45.45 -29.25
N ASP A 474 -18.76 -46.73 -29.06
CA ASP A 474 -19.16 -47.49 -27.88
C ASP A 474 -18.64 -46.88 -26.56
N ALA A 475 -17.37 -46.48 -26.50
CA ALA A 475 -16.77 -45.87 -25.32
C ALA A 475 -17.37 -44.47 -25.03
N THR A 476 -17.57 -43.65 -26.07
CA THR A 476 -18.11 -42.29 -25.94
C THR A 476 -19.58 -42.32 -25.53
N VAL A 477 -20.43 -43.12 -26.17
CA VAL A 477 -21.86 -43.21 -25.83
C VAL A 477 -22.07 -43.80 -24.44
N LYS A 478 -21.48 -44.95 -24.14
CA LYS A 478 -21.72 -45.68 -22.88
C LYS A 478 -20.99 -45.04 -21.69
N GLY A 479 -19.77 -44.55 -21.91
CA GLY A 479 -18.92 -43.99 -20.85
C GLY A 479 -19.17 -42.50 -20.58
N GLN A 480 -19.06 -41.65 -21.59
CA GLN A 480 -19.15 -40.19 -21.41
C GLN A 480 -20.60 -39.72 -21.38
N LEU A 481 -21.39 -40.07 -22.39
CA LEU A 481 -22.79 -39.64 -22.49
C LEU A 481 -23.73 -40.46 -21.58
N GLY A 482 -23.32 -41.65 -21.12
CA GLY A 482 -24.12 -42.53 -20.26
C GLY A 482 -25.35 -43.14 -20.95
N GLY A 483 -25.31 -43.27 -22.27
CA GLY A 483 -26.40 -43.79 -23.10
C GLY A 483 -26.22 -45.23 -23.55
N THR A 484 -27.22 -45.73 -24.27
CA THR A 484 -27.20 -47.04 -24.93
C THR A 484 -27.16 -46.87 -26.44
N LEU A 485 -26.78 -47.93 -27.16
CA LEU A 485 -26.81 -47.96 -28.62
C LEU A 485 -27.01 -49.37 -29.16
N MET A 486 -27.62 -49.44 -30.35
CA MET A 486 -27.89 -50.65 -31.12
C MET A 486 -27.39 -50.46 -32.56
N ARG A 487 -26.99 -51.54 -33.23
CA ARG A 487 -26.61 -51.53 -34.65
C ARG A 487 -27.27 -52.70 -35.37
N ASP A 488 -28.03 -52.41 -36.41
CA ASP A 488 -28.60 -53.39 -37.33
C ASP A 488 -27.85 -53.33 -38.67
N TRP A 489 -27.46 -54.49 -39.18
CA TRP A 489 -26.59 -54.66 -40.35
C TRP A 489 -27.37 -55.34 -41.47
N ALA A 490 -28.39 -54.64 -41.98
CA ALA A 490 -29.23 -55.11 -43.07
C ALA A 490 -28.45 -55.18 -44.40
N ARG A 491 -28.89 -56.03 -45.32
CA ARG A 491 -28.27 -56.15 -46.67
C ARG A 491 -28.37 -54.85 -47.49
N SER A 492 -29.29 -53.96 -47.13
CA SER A 492 -29.50 -52.62 -47.72
C SER A 492 -28.56 -51.54 -47.17
N GLY A 493 -27.94 -51.76 -46.01
CA GLY A 493 -27.08 -50.80 -45.30
C GLY A 493 -27.18 -50.89 -43.78
N LEU A 494 -26.46 -49.99 -43.09
CA LEU A 494 -26.35 -49.92 -41.64
C LEU A 494 -27.45 -49.02 -41.03
N VAL A 495 -28.09 -49.48 -39.95
CA VAL A 495 -28.86 -48.61 -39.06
C VAL A 495 -28.20 -48.60 -37.68
N VAL A 496 -27.95 -47.42 -37.12
CA VAL A 496 -27.49 -47.23 -35.73
C VAL A 496 -28.54 -46.43 -34.99
N GLU A 497 -28.99 -46.95 -33.85
CA GLU A 497 -29.86 -46.22 -32.93
C GLU A 497 -29.14 -45.97 -31.61
N ILE A 498 -29.21 -44.74 -31.12
CA ILE A 498 -28.56 -44.27 -29.90
C ILE A 498 -29.64 -43.67 -29.01
N ALA A 499 -29.61 -43.97 -27.71
CA ALA A 499 -30.48 -43.37 -26.70
C ALA A 499 -29.62 -42.73 -25.61
N LEU A 500 -29.78 -41.42 -25.42
CA LEU A 500 -28.99 -40.61 -24.49
C LEU A 500 -29.91 -40.01 -23.42
N PRO A 501 -29.62 -40.12 -22.11
CA PRO A 501 -30.45 -39.50 -21.08
C PRO A 501 -30.46 -37.97 -21.24
N LEU A 502 -31.64 -37.35 -21.39
CA LEU A 502 -31.78 -35.91 -21.62
C LEU A 502 -31.00 -35.10 -20.56
N ALA A 503 -31.14 -35.47 -19.28
CA ALA A 503 -30.45 -34.87 -18.15
C ALA A 503 -28.90 -34.90 -18.20
N ARG A 504 -28.27 -35.60 -19.16
CA ARG A 504 -26.82 -35.54 -19.44
C ARG A 504 -26.46 -34.78 -20.70
N VAL A 505 -27.39 -34.63 -21.65
CA VAL A 505 -27.10 -34.13 -23.00
C VAL A 505 -27.82 -32.84 -23.38
N THR A 506 -28.86 -32.43 -22.67
CA THR A 506 -29.51 -31.12 -22.86
C THR A 506 -28.86 -30.06 -21.99
N ALA A 507 -28.74 -28.83 -22.48
CA ALA A 507 -28.61 -27.69 -21.59
C ALA A 507 -29.85 -27.59 -20.69
N ALA A 508 -29.69 -27.13 -19.45
CA ALA A 508 -30.84 -26.80 -18.61
C ALA A 508 -31.61 -25.63 -19.24
N PRO A 509 -32.96 -25.59 -19.15
CA PRO A 509 -33.71 -24.38 -19.48
C PRO A 509 -33.19 -23.23 -18.60
N GLY A 510 -32.93 -22.07 -19.23
CA GLY A 510 -32.05 -21.04 -18.68
C GLY A 510 -32.43 -20.54 -17.28
N SER A 511 -31.41 -20.44 -16.42
CA SER A 511 -31.42 -19.82 -15.09
C SER A 511 -30.65 -18.50 -15.10
#